data_AF-A0A453N1E7-F1
#
_entry.id   AF-A0A453N1E7-F1
#
_cell.length_a   1.000
_cell.length_b   1.000
_cell.length_c   1.000
_cell.angle_alpha   90.00
_cell.angle_beta   90.00
_cell.angle_gamma   90.00
#
_symmetry.space_group_name_H-M   'P 1'
#
loop_
_entity.id
_entity.type
_entity.pdbx_description
1 polymer ?
#
loop_
_entity_poly.entity_id
_entity_poly.type
_entity_poly.pdbx_seq_one_letter_code
_entity_poly.pdbx_strand_id
1 'polypeptide(L)' 'LTCLLGELGLDIQEAHAFSTIDGYSLDVFVVTGWRLVGTKQLKEKIMEKFRSVEAQACTVSSASSPSLEGLQGGESR' A
#
# COMPACT_ATOMS: atom_id res chain seq x y z
N LEU A 1 -1.62 -3.97 0.79
CA LEU A 1 -1.14 -5.21 1.44
C LEU A 1 -1.52 -6.47 0.66
N THR A 2 -2.79 -6.68 0.31
CA THR A 2 -3.27 -7.88 -0.41
C THR A 2 -2.53 -8.18 -1.72
N CYS A 3 -2.31 -7.17 -2.56
CA CYS A 3 -1.55 -7.31 -3.81
C CYS A 3 -0.13 -7.84 -3.58
N LEU A 4 0.55 -7.34 -2.54
CA LEU A 4 1.89 -7.77 -2.17
C LEU A 4 1.95 -9.25 -1.79
N LEU A 5 0.94 -9.74 -1.06
CA LEU A 5 0.86 -11.16 -0.69
C LEU A 5 0.70 -12.03 -1.95
N GLY A 6 -0.11 -11.59 -2.92
CA GLY A 6 -0.25 -12.26 -4.22
C GLY A 6 1.05 -12.31 -5.02
N GLU A 7 1.83 -11.22 -5.05
CA GLU A 7 3.16 -11.19 -5.68
C GLU A 7 4.15 -12.16 -5.04
N LEU A 8 4.00 -12.45 -3.74
CA LEU A 8 4.81 -13.42 -3.02
C LEU A 8 4.36 -14.88 -3.25
N GLY A 9 3.31 -15.08 -4.08
CA GLY A 9 2.75 -16.40 -4.38
C GLY A 9 1.92 -16.97 -3.23
N LEU A 10 1.43 -16.12 -2.33
CA LEU A 10 0.52 -16.53 -1.27
C LEU A 10 -0.92 -16.52 -1.77
N ASP A 11 -1.61 -17.62 -1.55
CA ASP A 11 -3.02 -17.77 -1.88
C ASP A 11 -3.88 -17.48 -0.64
N ILE A 12 -4.67 -16.42 -0.69
CA ILE A 12 -5.43 -15.92 0.45
C ILE A 12 -6.76 -16.68 0.53
N GLN A 13 -6.93 -17.45 1.60
CA GLN A 13 -8.18 -18.15 1.88
C GLN A 13 -9.16 -17.25 2.61
N GLU A 14 -8.66 -16.49 3.59
CA GLU A 14 -9.47 -15.63 4.43
C GLU A 14 -8.71 -14.33 4.72
N ALA A 15 -9.46 -13.23 4.80
CA ALA A 15 -8.93 -11.92 5.14
C ALA A 15 -9.90 -11.22 6.07
N HIS A 16 -9.36 -10.73 7.18
CA HIS A 16 -10.09 -9.95 8.18
C HIS A 16 -9.35 -8.65 8.44
N ALA A 17 -10.09 -7.57 8.60
CA ALA A 17 -9.55 -6.27 9.00
C ALA A 17 -10.29 -5.79 10.24
N PHE A 18 -9.53 -5.39 11.25
CA PHE A 18 -10.05 -4.89 12.51
C PHE A 18 -9.50 -3.50 12.76
N SER A 19 -10.36 -2.56 13.15
CA SER A 19 -9.93 -1.27 13.66
C SER A 19 -9.61 -1.38 15.15
N THR A 20 -8.57 -0.68 15.59
CA THR A 20 -8.19 -0.56 17.00
C THR A 20 -8.56 0.83 17.52
N ILE A 21 -8.72 0.94 18.85
CA ILE A 21 -9.20 2.18 19.49
C ILE A 21 -8.15 3.31 19.50
N ASP A 22 -6.90 2.99 19.23
CA ASP A 22 -5.77 3.91 19.12
C ASP A 22 -5.59 4.44 17.69
N GLY A 23 -6.54 4.17 16.79
CA GLY A 23 -6.53 4.68 15.41
C GLY A 23 -5.69 3.87 14.43
N TYR A 24 -5.22 2.69 14.84
CA TYR A 24 -4.56 1.74 13.95
C TYR A 24 -5.55 0.70 13.39
N SER A 25 -5.08 -0.10 12.43
CA SER A 25 -5.79 -1.25 11.89
C SER A 25 -4.92 -2.49 11.98
N LEU A 26 -5.55 -3.63 12.26
CA LEU A 26 -4.96 -4.95 12.24
C LEU A 26 -5.55 -5.75 11.09
N ASP A 27 -4.73 -6.03 10.08
CA ASP A 27 -5.09 -6.93 8.99
C ASP A 27 -4.59 -8.36 9.29
N VAL A 28 -5.49 -9.34 9.25
CA VAL A 28 -5.21 -10.76 9.48
C VAL A 28 -5.53 -11.54 8.22
N PHE A 29 -4.60 -12.36 7.76
CA PHE A 29 -4.76 -13.19 6.57
C PHE A 29 -4.48 -14.66 6.90
N VAL A 30 -5.34 -15.55 6.40
CA VAL A 30 -5.08 -16.98 6.33
C VAL A 30 -4.63 -17.28 4.91
N VAL A 31 -3.40 -17.78 4.78
CA VAL A 31 -2.76 -17.97 3.47
C VAL A 31 -2.21 -19.38 3.30
N THR A 32 -2.22 -19.86 2.07
CA THR A 32 -1.51 -21.05 1.63
C THR A 32 -0.49 -20.68 0.53
N GLY A 33 0.24 -21.67 0.01
CA GLY A 33 1.20 -21.45 -1.09
C GLY A 33 2.61 -21.02 -0.66
N TRP A 34 2.86 -20.72 0.61
CA TRP A 34 4.21 -20.45 1.11
C TRP A 34 5.07 -21.71 1.12
N ARG A 35 6.05 -21.78 0.21
CA ARG A 35 6.87 -22.99 0.01
C ARG A 35 8.03 -23.14 0.99
N LEU A 36 8.41 -22.05 1.67
CA LEU A 36 9.56 -22.03 2.56
C LEU A 36 9.14 -22.37 3.99
N VAL A 37 9.97 -23.14 4.69
CA VAL A 37 9.69 -23.50 6.09
C VAL A 37 9.89 -22.28 6.99
N GLY A 38 8.84 -21.93 7.73
CA GLY A 38 8.88 -20.91 8.77
C GLY A 38 8.52 -19.49 8.31
N THR A 39 8.17 -18.65 9.29
CA THR A 39 7.63 -17.29 9.09
C THR A 39 8.69 -16.19 9.00
N LYS A 40 9.94 -16.47 9.40
CA LYS A 40 11.03 -15.47 9.38
C LYS A 40 11.30 -14.93 7.97
N GLN A 41 11.49 -15.82 7.00
CA GLN A 41 11.73 -15.43 5.61
C GLN A 41 10.54 -14.70 4.98
N LEU A 42 9.32 -15.09 5.36
CA LEU A 42 8.11 -14.41 4.91
C LEU A 42 8.10 -12.96 5.41
N LYS A 43 8.40 -12.76 6.70
CA LYS A 43 8.50 -11.42 7.30
C LYS A 43 9.54 -10.57 6.59
N GLU A 44 10.72 -11.12 6.30
CA GLU A 44 11.79 -10.41 5.59
C GLU A 44 11.38 -9.96 4.19
N LYS A 45 10.78 -10.85 3.38
CA LYS A 45 10.31 -10.50 2.03
C LYS A 45 9.20 -9.44 2.04
N ILE A 46 8.27 -9.53 3.00
CA ILE A 46 7.21 -8.53 3.15
C ILE A 46 7.84 -7.17 3.49
N MET A 47 8.77 -7.12 4.46
CA MET A 47 9.44 -5.86 4.85
C MET A 47 10.28 -5.26 3.72
N GLU A 48 10.99 -6.09 2.95
CA GLU A 48 11.76 -5.65 1.78
C GLU A 48 10.86 -4.96 0.74
N LYS A 49 9.73 -5.59 0.43
CA LYS A 49 8.78 -5.05 -0.55
C LYS A 49 8.10 -3.77 -0.09
N PHE A 50 7.75 -3.66 1.20
CA PHE A 50 7.23 -2.41 1.76
C PHE A 50 8.20 -1.24 1.55
N ARG A 51 9.50 -1.44 1.83
CA ARG A 51 10.51 -0.39 1.57
C ARG A 51 10.60 0.01 0.10
N SER A 52 10.42 -0.95 -0.82
CA SER A 52 10.43 -0.67 -2.25
C SER A 52 9.21 0.16 -2.70
N VAL A 53 8.04 -0.11 -2.13
CA VAL A 53 6.81 0.66 -2.41
C VAL A 53 6.92 2.09 -1.90
N GLU A 54 7.47 2.30 -0.70
CA GLU A 54 7.69 3.65 -0.15
C GLU A 54 8.66 4.47 -0.99
N ALA A 55 9.74 3.85 -1.48
CA ALA A 55 10.70 4.51 -2.36
C ALA A 55 10.08 4.95 -3.70
N GLN A 56 9.13 4.17 -4.25
CA GLN A 56 8.42 4.49 -5.49
C GLN A 56 7.31 5.53 -5.31
N ALA A 57 6.71 5.64 -4.12
CA ALA A 57 5.72 6.68 -3.84
C ALA A 57 6.35 8.10 -3.88
N CYS A 58 7.61 8.22 -3.42
CA CYS A 58 8.34 9.50 -3.42
C CYS A 58 8.67 10.05 -4.82
N THR A 59 8.76 9.21 -5.85
CA THR A 59 9.06 9.66 -7.22
C THR A 59 7.83 10.20 -7.95
N VAL A 60 6.63 9.74 -7.61
CA VAL A 60 5.37 10.20 -8.22
C VAL A 60 4.88 11.51 -7.57
N SER A 61 5.10 11.69 -6.26
CA SER A 61 4.60 12.86 -5.54
C SER A 61 5.30 14.17 -5.95
N SER A 62 6.47 14.11 -6.58
CA SER A 62 7.22 15.30 -7.03
C SER A 62 6.78 15.83 -8.40
N ALA A 63 5.87 15.14 -9.11
CA ALA A 63 5.50 15.48 -10.49
C ALA A 63 4.17 16.26 -10.63
N SER A 64 3.42 16.50 -9.56
CA SER A 64 2.11 17.15 -9.64
C SER A 64 2.03 18.43 -8.81
N SER A 65 2.58 19.51 -9.36
CA SER A 65 2.17 20.87 -9.01
C SER A 65 1.86 21.63 -10.30
N PRO A 66 0.61 21.65 -10.81
CA PRO A 66 0.24 22.67 -11.77
C PRO A 66 0.02 23.98 -11.00
N SER A 67 0.89 24.96 -11.24
CA SER A 67 0.68 26.34 -10.80
C SER A 67 -0.64 26.85 -11.40
N LEU A 68 -1.63 27.14 -10.57
CA LEU A 68 -2.89 27.75 -10.99
C LEU A 68 -2.74 29.27 -10.85
N GLU A 69 -2.33 29.92 -11.95
CA GLU A 69 -2.39 31.38 -12.09
C GLU A 69 -3.22 31.77 -13.34
N GLY A 70 -4.24 32.62 -13.12
CA GLY A 70 -5.01 33.34 -14.15
C GLY A 70 -6.39 32.74 -14.45
N LEU A 71 -7.50 33.49 -14.59
CA LEU A 71 -7.77 34.92 -14.60
C LEU A 71 -9.26 35.09 -14.20
N GLN A 72 -9.57 35.98 -13.28
CA GLN A 72 -10.95 36.27 -12.85
C GLN A 72 -11.56 37.40 -13.72
N GLY A 73 -12.82 37.22 -14.12
CA GLY A 73 -13.77 38.33 -14.21
C GLY A 73 -14.07 38.89 -15.59
N GLY A 74 -14.94 38.21 -16.35
CA GLY A 74 -15.77 38.85 -17.38
C GLY A 74 -17.15 39.16 -16.80
N GLU A 75 -17.36 40.39 -16.35
CA GLU A 75 -18.69 40.92 -16.01
C GLU A 75 -19.35 41.42 -17.31
N SER A 76 -20.58 41.00 -17.59
CA SER A 76 -21.39 41.55 -18.67
C SER A 76 -22.80 41.77 -18.15
N ARG A 77 -23.21 43.03 -18.15
CA ARG A 77 -24.58 43.51 -18.03
C ARG A 77 -24.89 44.34 -19.27
#